data_AF-A0AAX6MCI4-F1
#
_entry.id   AF-A0AAX6MCI4-F1
#
_cell.length_a   1.000
_cell.length_b   1.000
_cell.length_c   1.000
_cell.angle_alpha   90.00
_cell.angle_beta   90.00
_cell.angle_gamma   90.00
#
_symmetry.space_group_name_H-M   'P 1'
#
loop_
_entity.id
_entity.type
_entity.pdbx_description
1 polymer ?
#
loop_
_entity_poly.entity_id
_entity_poly.type
_entity_poly.pdbx_seq_one_letter_code
_entity_poly.pdbx_strand_id
1 'polypeptide(L)'
;MILGPVSYVDCIVFCAFLAPQLIIHVGLLETVLPVEFIRERYFIGYERQSPFVQKASPFEDFVIRWGGFSMGSAYFYLEFLLTWVSLLKESGYRNPAIFALDYSLVPDTKFPTQLEEAIAGYEHVLSTVRDANRICVSGDSAGATIVLSLLLHLANISRHLEKMNRTTGAWRLAKPGMAVLISPWVTLVSSRHQNTASDYLNTENLHRYARQYAGEKVSVNDPLLSPGNCRDVSWWKHATPSKGIFVAYGAEEI
;
A
#
# COMPACT_ATOMS: atom_id res chain seq x y z
N MET A 1 -9.27 14.90 -8.22
CA MET A 1 -9.84 13.58 -8.56
C MET A 1 -9.04 13.07 -9.76
N ILE A 2 -8.04 12.22 -9.52
CA ILE A 2 -7.01 11.86 -10.51
C ILE A 2 -7.43 10.65 -11.37
N LEU A 3 -8.44 9.90 -10.95
CA LEU A 3 -8.98 8.77 -11.71
C LEU A 3 -10.46 9.03 -11.99
N GLY A 4 -10.83 8.95 -13.27
CA GLY A 4 -12.23 8.93 -13.71
C GLY A 4 -12.86 7.55 -13.45
N PRO A 5 -14.15 7.37 -13.76
CA PRO A 5 -14.78 6.05 -13.73
C PRO A 5 -14.04 5.08 -14.66
N VAL A 6 -13.94 3.81 -14.25
CA VAL A 6 -13.27 2.76 -15.03
C VAL A 6 -13.90 2.66 -16.41
N SER A 7 -13.08 2.84 -17.43
CA SER A 7 -13.51 2.86 -18.83
C SER A 7 -13.56 1.44 -19.42
N TYR A 8 -14.31 1.27 -20.52
CA TYR A 8 -14.28 0.01 -21.28
C TYR A 8 -12.88 -0.33 -21.80
N VAL A 9 -12.02 0.68 -22.02
CA VAL A 9 -10.64 0.47 -22.43
C VAL A 9 -9.85 -0.17 -21.30
N ASP A 10 -10.03 0.28 -20.07
CA ASP A 10 -9.36 -0.25 -18.88
C ASP A 10 -9.72 -1.74 -18.67
N CYS A 11 -11.00 -2.07 -18.88
CA CYS A 11 -11.48 -3.46 -18.87
C CYS A 11 -10.83 -4.31 -19.96
N ILE A 12 -10.68 -3.78 -21.18
CA ILE A 12 -10.03 -4.49 -22.30
C ILE A 12 -8.54 -4.68 -22.00
N VAL A 13 -7.85 -3.64 -21.53
CA VAL A 13 -6.43 -3.71 -21.18
C VAL A 13 -6.20 -4.77 -20.11
N PHE A 14 -7.04 -4.77 -19.07
CA PHE A 14 -6.95 -5.78 -18.03
C PHE A 14 -7.22 -7.18 -18.57
N CYS A 15 -8.35 -7.41 -19.24
CA CYS A 15 -8.73 -8.75 -19.68
C CYS A 15 -7.80 -9.33 -20.77
N ALA A 16 -7.30 -8.49 -21.68
CA ALA A 16 -6.49 -8.95 -22.82
C ALA A 16 -4.99 -9.00 -22.49
N PHE A 17 -4.50 -8.18 -21.55
CA PHE A 17 -3.06 -8.06 -21.29
C PHE A 17 -2.68 -8.38 -19.84
N LEU A 18 -3.39 -7.84 -18.83
CA LEU A 18 -2.98 -8.04 -17.42
C LEU A 18 -3.46 -9.39 -16.85
N ALA A 19 -4.70 -9.79 -17.08
CA ALA A 19 -5.27 -11.03 -16.56
C ALA A 19 -4.55 -12.28 -17.09
N PRO A 20 -4.16 -12.38 -18.38
CA PRO A 20 -3.35 -13.50 -18.85
C PRO A 20 -1.97 -13.53 -18.20
N GLN A 21 -1.35 -12.37 -17.98
CA GLN A 21 -0.05 -12.26 -17.30
C GLN A 21 -0.16 -12.71 -15.84
N LEU A 22 -1.22 -12.33 -15.14
CA LEU A 22 -1.53 -12.80 -13.79
C LEU A 22 -1.67 -14.33 -13.76
N ILE A 23 -2.41 -14.94 -14.69
CA ILE A 23 -2.57 -16.39 -14.76
C ILE A 23 -1.22 -17.09 -15.04
N ILE A 24 -0.39 -16.52 -15.91
CA ILE A 24 0.92 -17.09 -16.28
C ILE A 24 1.90 -17.00 -15.12
N HIS A 25 1.92 -15.89 -14.38
CA HIS A 25 2.94 -15.62 -13.36
C HIS A 25 2.53 -16.05 -11.95
N VAL A 26 1.24 -15.97 -11.61
CA VAL A 26 0.70 -16.32 -10.28
C VAL A 26 0.04 -17.70 -10.29
N GLY A 27 -0.47 -18.15 -11.44
CA GLY A 27 -1.10 -19.45 -11.61
C GLY A 27 -2.62 -19.40 -11.57
N LEU A 28 -3.27 -20.26 -12.37
CA LEU A 28 -4.72 -20.25 -12.58
C LEU A 28 -5.52 -20.49 -11.29
N LEU A 29 -5.06 -21.38 -10.41
CA LEU A 29 -5.76 -21.75 -9.16
C LEU A 29 -5.71 -20.64 -8.11
N GLU A 30 -4.62 -19.88 -8.09
CA GLU A 30 -4.55 -18.70 -7.23
C GLU A 30 -5.40 -17.57 -7.82
N THR A 31 -5.44 -17.43 -9.15
CA THR A 31 -6.27 -16.44 -9.90
C THR A 31 -7.79 -16.73 -9.87
N VAL A 32 -8.25 -17.74 -9.12
CA VAL A 32 -9.69 -18.08 -9.04
C VAL A 32 -10.47 -16.95 -8.36
N LEU A 33 -11.65 -16.65 -8.90
CA LEU A 33 -12.59 -15.69 -8.34
C LEU A 33 -12.76 -15.90 -6.82
N PRO A 34 -12.59 -14.85 -5.99
CA PRO A 34 -12.82 -14.98 -4.56
C PRO A 34 -14.21 -15.55 -4.31
N VAL A 35 -14.32 -16.61 -3.50
CA VAL A 35 -15.62 -17.21 -3.16
C VAL A 35 -16.58 -16.14 -2.61
N GLU A 36 -16.04 -15.15 -1.92
CA GLU A 36 -16.73 -13.98 -1.41
C GLU A 36 -17.28 -13.08 -2.54
N PHE A 37 -16.55 -12.88 -3.64
CA PHE A 37 -17.05 -12.18 -4.84
C PHE A 37 -18.26 -12.91 -5.43
N ILE A 38 -18.14 -14.22 -5.65
CA ILE A 38 -19.23 -15.01 -6.25
C ILE A 38 -20.45 -15.00 -5.32
N ARG A 39 -20.24 -15.26 -4.03
CA ARG A 39 -21.31 -15.31 -3.04
C ARG A 39 -22.03 -13.97 -2.91
N GLU A 40 -21.30 -12.88 -2.74
CA GLU A 40 -21.90 -11.56 -2.50
C GLU A 40 -22.63 -11.05 -3.74
N ARG A 41 -22.05 -11.24 -4.93
CA ARG A 41 -22.62 -10.71 -6.17
C ARG A 41 -23.76 -11.56 -6.74
N TYR A 42 -23.71 -12.89 -6.59
CA TYR A 42 -24.67 -13.80 -7.25
C TYR A 42 -25.59 -14.57 -6.29
N PHE A 43 -25.27 -14.67 -5.00
CA PHE A 43 -26.05 -15.46 -4.03
C PHE A 43 -26.65 -14.64 -2.88
N ILE A 44 -26.17 -13.40 -2.67
CA ILE A 44 -26.77 -12.46 -1.72
C ILE A 44 -27.71 -11.52 -2.49
N GLY A 45 -28.96 -11.41 -2.03
CA GLY A 45 -29.95 -10.52 -2.64
C GLY A 45 -29.52 -9.05 -2.53
N TYR A 46 -29.86 -8.24 -3.54
CA TYR A 46 -29.39 -6.84 -3.72
C TYR A 46 -29.40 -6.00 -2.43
N GLU A 47 -30.52 -5.98 -1.70
CA GLU A 47 -30.70 -5.24 -0.44
C GLU A 47 -29.72 -5.64 0.69
N ARG A 48 -29.09 -6.81 0.58
CA ARG A 48 -28.12 -7.36 1.55
C ARG A 48 -26.68 -7.32 1.05
N GLN A 49 -26.45 -6.87 -0.18
CA GLN A 49 -25.11 -6.65 -0.71
C GLN A 49 -24.48 -5.42 -0.05
N SER A 50 -23.15 -5.36 0.02
CA SER A 50 -22.49 -4.13 0.44
C SER A 50 -22.86 -2.98 -0.52
N PRO A 51 -22.98 -1.74 -0.01
CA PRO A 51 -23.30 -0.57 -0.83
C PRO A 51 -22.33 -0.36 -2.01
N PHE A 52 -21.09 -0.81 -1.88
CA PHE A 52 -20.12 -0.87 -2.97
C PHE A 52 -20.55 -1.85 -4.07
N VAL A 53 -20.84 -3.12 -3.75
CA VAL A 53 -21.23 -4.14 -4.75
C VAL A 53 -22.49 -3.75 -5.51
N GLN A 54 -23.43 -3.07 -4.84
CA GLN A 54 -24.65 -2.56 -5.46
C GLN A 54 -24.40 -1.54 -6.58
N LYS A 55 -23.27 -0.83 -6.54
CA LYS A 55 -22.92 0.27 -7.45
C LYS A 55 -21.78 -0.08 -8.41
N ALA A 56 -20.84 -0.91 -7.97
CA ALA A 56 -19.67 -1.29 -8.73
C ALA A 56 -20.04 -2.24 -9.88
N SER A 57 -19.33 -2.13 -10.99
CA SER A 57 -19.31 -3.16 -12.02
C SER A 57 -18.66 -4.45 -11.48
N PRO A 58 -18.99 -5.63 -12.05
CA PRO A 58 -18.29 -6.86 -11.71
C PRO A 58 -16.77 -6.77 -11.87
N PHE A 59 -16.30 -5.93 -12.78
CA PHE A 59 -14.89 -5.71 -13.03
C PHE A 59 -14.23 -4.92 -11.90
N GLU A 60 -14.81 -3.78 -11.50
CA GLU A 60 -14.32 -2.98 -10.36
C GLU A 60 -14.31 -3.81 -9.07
N ASP A 61 -15.39 -4.55 -8.82
CA ASP A 61 -15.52 -5.43 -7.66
C ASP A 61 -14.51 -6.59 -7.68
N PHE A 62 -14.21 -7.12 -8.86
CA PHE A 62 -13.16 -8.13 -9.03
C PHE A 62 -11.78 -7.54 -8.76
N VAL A 63 -11.43 -6.43 -9.39
CA VAL A 63 -10.10 -5.79 -9.26
C VAL A 63 -9.80 -5.41 -7.81
N ILE A 64 -10.78 -4.87 -7.09
CA ILE A 64 -10.54 -4.28 -5.78
C ILE A 64 -10.55 -5.35 -4.65
N ARG A 65 -11.27 -6.47 -4.79
CA ARG A 65 -11.20 -7.63 -3.87
C ARG A 65 -9.85 -8.29 -3.73
N TRP A 66 -8.96 -7.98 -4.63
CA TRP A 66 -7.60 -8.49 -4.63
C TRP A 66 -6.58 -7.58 -3.91
N GLY A 67 -6.87 -6.32 -3.57
CA GLY A 67 -5.84 -5.31 -3.20
C GLY A 67 -5.33 -5.20 -1.75
N GLY A 68 -5.74 -6.04 -0.79
CA GLY A 68 -5.50 -5.84 0.65
C GLY A 68 -4.29 -6.60 1.24
N PHE A 69 -3.04 -6.18 0.95
CA PHE A 69 -1.78 -6.87 1.33
C PHE A 69 -1.55 -8.26 0.73
N SER A 70 -2.57 -8.83 0.09
CA SER A 70 -2.53 -10.17 -0.50
C SER A 70 -2.38 -10.18 -2.02
N MET A 71 -2.49 -9.02 -2.68
CA MET A 71 -1.98 -8.80 -4.04
C MET A 71 -1.60 -7.34 -4.25
N GLY A 72 -0.65 -7.17 -5.15
CA GLY A 72 -0.06 -5.90 -5.58
C GLY A 72 1.28 -6.24 -6.21
N SER A 73 1.40 -6.04 -7.52
CA SER A 73 2.69 -6.08 -8.20
C SER A 73 2.89 -4.79 -8.96
N ALA A 74 4.14 -4.49 -9.31
CA ALA A 74 4.48 -3.36 -10.16
C ALA A 74 3.67 -3.35 -11.47
N TYR A 75 3.27 -4.52 -11.97
CA TYR A 75 2.42 -4.65 -13.16
C TYR A 75 1.00 -4.14 -12.95
N PHE A 76 0.42 -4.39 -11.78
CA PHE A 76 -0.90 -3.88 -11.43
C PHE A 76 -0.94 -2.35 -11.44
N TYR A 77 0.15 -1.72 -10.98
CA TYR A 77 0.29 -0.27 -10.96
C TYR A 77 0.82 0.33 -12.26
N LEU A 78 1.12 -0.48 -13.29
CA LEU A 78 1.92 -0.04 -14.43
C LEU A 78 1.33 1.20 -15.13
N GLU A 79 0.04 1.20 -15.43
CA GLU A 79 -0.62 2.34 -16.09
C GLU A 79 -0.56 3.61 -15.24
N PHE A 80 -0.84 3.48 -13.94
CA PHE A 80 -0.73 4.58 -12.99
C PHE A 80 0.71 5.12 -12.94
N LEU A 81 1.71 4.25 -12.81
CA LEU A 81 3.12 4.64 -12.75
C LEU A 81 3.60 5.28 -14.06
N LEU A 82 3.17 4.78 -15.22
CA LEU A 82 3.45 5.42 -16.51
C LEU A 82 2.84 6.81 -16.62
N THR A 83 1.62 7.00 -16.10
CA THR A 83 0.99 8.31 -16.01
C THR A 83 1.81 9.27 -15.15
N TRP A 84 2.31 8.82 -14.00
CA TRP A 84 3.21 9.60 -13.15
C TRP A 84 4.50 10.00 -13.88
N VAL A 85 5.15 9.07 -14.60
CA VAL A 85 6.35 9.37 -15.39
C VAL A 85 6.06 10.44 -16.43
N SER A 86 4.93 10.33 -17.14
CA SER A 86 4.51 11.31 -18.15
C SER A 86 4.28 12.70 -17.54
N LEU A 87 3.52 12.79 -16.45
CA LEU A 87 3.25 14.04 -15.74
C LEU A 87 4.52 14.68 -15.19
N LEU A 88 5.47 13.88 -14.68
CA LEU A 88 6.76 14.38 -14.22
C LEU A 88 7.59 14.94 -15.38
N LYS A 89 7.61 14.27 -16.55
CA LYS A 89 8.30 14.79 -17.74
C LYS A 89 7.69 16.12 -18.20
N GLU A 90 6.36 16.19 -18.28
CA GLU A 90 5.63 17.42 -18.63
C GLU A 90 5.88 18.55 -17.65
N SER A 91 6.04 18.23 -16.35
CA SER A 91 6.41 19.19 -15.30
C SER A 91 7.88 19.64 -15.35
N GLY A 92 8.67 19.18 -16.33
CA GLY A 92 10.05 19.61 -16.57
C GLY A 92 11.14 18.75 -15.93
N TYR A 93 10.80 17.58 -15.37
CA TYR A 93 11.80 16.65 -14.87
C TYR A 93 12.51 15.97 -16.06
N ARG A 94 13.84 16.10 -16.13
CA ARG A 94 14.65 15.60 -17.26
C ARG A 94 14.77 14.08 -17.33
N ASN A 95 14.80 13.43 -16.16
CA ASN A 95 14.97 11.98 -16.04
C ASN A 95 14.20 11.44 -14.83
N PRO A 96 12.85 11.53 -14.82
CA PRO A 96 12.06 10.89 -13.78
C PRO A 96 12.16 9.37 -13.95
N ALA A 97 12.37 8.68 -12.84
CA ALA A 97 12.39 7.23 -12.76
C ALA A 97 11.53 6.77 -11.59
N ILE A 98 10.88 5.63 -11.76
CA ILE A 98 10.07 4.99 -10.73
C ILE A 98 10.72 3.65 -10.41
N PHE A 99 10.99 3.44 -9.12
CA PHE A 99 11.32 2.14 -8.56
C PHE A 99 10.07 1.62 -7.86
N ALA A 100 9.45 0.59 -8.43
CA ALA A 100 8.31 -0.10 -7.83
C ALA A 100 8.84 -1.33 -7.10
N LEU A 101 8.54 -1.42 -5.80
CA LEU A 101 8.98 -2.53 -4.96
C LEU A 101 7.88 -3.60 -4.93
N ASP A 102 8.16 -4.77 -5.49
CA ASP A 102 7.37 -5.99 -5.26
C ASP A 102 7.78 -6.59 -3.91
N TYR A 103 7.19 -6.07 -2.83
CA TYR A 103 7.38 -6.60 -1.48
C TYR A 103 6.54 -7.86 -1.27
N SER A 104 6.99 -8.71 -0.34
CA SER A 104 6.34 -9.98 -0.06
C SER A 104 4.95 -9.80 0.58
N LEU A 105 4.00 -10.63 0.19
CA LEU A 105 2.59 -10.45 0.53
C LEU A 105 2.16 -11.38 1.68
N VAL A 106 1.03 -11.05 2.32
CA VAL A 106 0.36 -11.93 3.29
C VAL A 106 -0.54 -12.93 2.54
N PRO A 107 -0.69 -14.18 3.01
CA PRO A 107 -0.27 -14.70 4.32
C PRO A 107 1.16 -15.28 4.39
N ASP A 108 1.85 -15.39 3.26
CA ASP A 108 3.15 -16.08 3.14
C ASP A 108 4.24 -15.42 3.99
N THR A 109 4.25 -14.09 3.99
CA THR A 109 5.15 -13.28 4.80
C THR A 109 4.37 -12.28 5.63
N LYS A 110 4.91 -11.93 6.80
CA LYS A 110 4.24 -11.07 7.79
C LYS A 110 5.22 -9.99 8.23
N PHE A 111 4.70 -8.96 8.90
CA PHE A 111 5.54 -7.96 9.54
C PHE A 111 6.60 -8.66 10.41
N PRO A 112 7.89 -8.29 10.29
CA PRO A 112 8.43 -7.06 9.69
C PRO A 112 9.00 -7.19 8.28
N THR A 113 8.83 -8.32 7.59
CA THR A 113 9.50 -8.61 6.30
C THR A 113 9.28 -7.50 5.27
N GLN A 114 8.05 -7.03 5.09
CA GLN A 114 7.73 -5.96 4.12
C GLN A 114 8.42 -4.63 4.44
N LEU A 115 8.62 -4.33 5.72
CA LEU A 115 9.37 -3.14 6.14
C LEU A 115 10.87 -3.32 5.84
N GLU A 116 11.43 -4.51 6.08
CA GLU A 116 12.82 -4.81 5.75
C GLU A 116 13.09 -4.73 4.25
N GLU A 117 12.18 -5.23 3.42
CA GLU A 117 12.25 -5.12 1.96
C GLU A 117 12.14 -3.65 1.51
N ALA A 118 11.28 -2.85 2.14
CA ALA A 118 11.20 -1.41 1.88
C ALA A 118 12.49 -0.67 2.26
N ILE A 119 13.13 -1.06 3.36
CA ILE A 119 14.45 -0.52 3.75
C ILE A 119 15.50 -0.89 2.71
N ALA A 120 15.57 -2.15 2.28
CA ALA A 120 16.52 -2.62 1.27
C ALA A 120 16.29 -1.95 -0.09
N GLY A 121 15.03 -1.80 -0.51
CA GLY A 121 14.66 -1.09 -1.73
C GLY A 121 15.04 0.39 -1.67
N TYR A 122 14.80 1.04 -0.54
CA TYR A 122 15.20 2.44 -0.33
C TYR A 122 16.73 2.61 -0.34
N GLU A 123 17.46 1.72 0.32
CA GLU A 123 18.93 1.70 0.31
C GLU A 123 19.47 1.55 -1.12
N HIS A 124 18.88 0.65 -1.90
CA HIS A 124 19.23 0.48 -3.31
C HIS A 124 19.02 1.78 -4.11
N VAL A 125 17.83 2.38 -4.04
CA VAL A 125 17.53 3.64 -4.75
C VAL A 125 18.46 4.77 -4.29
N LEU A 126 18.73 4.87 -2.98
CA LEU A 126 19.65 5.87 -2.44
C LEU A 126 21.07 5.68 -2.96
N SER A 127 21.54 4.44 -3.09
CA SER A 127 22.86 4.14 -3.67
C SER A 127 22.98 4.57 -5.14
N THR A 128 21.87 4.49 -5.90
CA THR A 128 21.80 4.90 -7.31
C THR A 128 21.69 6.42 -7.45
N VAL A 129 20.76 7.05 -6.73
CA VAL A 129 20.46 8.49 -6.86
C VAL A 129 21.52 9.35 -6.16
N ARG A 130 22.16 8.82 -5.11
CA ARG A 130 23.20 9.45 -4.27
C ARG A 130 22.81 10.75 -3.58
N ASP A 131 21.55 11.17 -3.70
CA ASP A 131 20.99 12.34 -3.04
C ASP A 131 19.56 12.04 -2.57
N ALA A 132 19.40 11.86 -1.26
CA ALA A 132 18.11 11.53 -0.66
C ALA A 132 17.07 12.65 -0.86
N ASN A 133 17.48 13.92 -0.99
CA ASN A 133 16.56 15.02 -1.25
C ASN A 133 15.91 14.96 -2.64
N ARG A 134 16.43 14.13 -3.56
CA ARG A 134 15.84 13.87 -4.88
C ARG A 134 14.92 12.65 -4.89
N ILE A 135 14.81 11.94 -3.78
CA ILE A 135 13.96 10.76 -3.66
C ILE A 135 12.61 11.17 -3.06
N CYS A 136 11.54 10.73 -3.70
CA CYS A 136 10.20 10.75 -3.14
C CYS A 136 9.78 9.31 -2.87
N VAL A 137 9.39 9.01 -1.64
CA VAL A 137 8.75 7.72 -1.31
C VAL A 137 7.24 7.87 -1.45
N SER A 138 6.57 6.87 -2.00
CA SER A 138 5.14 6.93 -2.22
C SER A 138 4.49 5.59 -1.94
N GLY A 139 3.25 5.63 -1.46
CA GLY A 139 2.44 4.44 -1.25
C GLY A 139 0.98 4.81 -1.04
N ASP A 140 0.10 3.87 -1.37
CA ASP A 140 -1.34 3.96 -1.15
C ASP A 140 -1.80 2.91 -0.14
N SER A 141 -2.84 3.20 0.65
CA SER A 141 -3.44 2.24 1.59
C SER A 141 -2.40 1.50 2.43
N ALA A 142 -2.24 0.19 2.20
CA ALA A 142 -1.24 -0.70 2.74
C ALA A 142 0.22 -0.27 2.51
N GLY A 143 0.54 0.14 1.27
CA GLY A 143 1.85 0.65 0.90
C GLY A 143 2.18 1.96 1.61
N ALA A 144 1.17 2.80 1.86
CA ALA A 144 1.35 4.01 2.66
C ALA A 144 1.68 3.70 4.13
N THR A 145 1.12 2.63 4.70
CA THR A 145 1.54 2.11 6.01
C THR A 145 3.03 1.78 5.99
N ILE A 146 3.51 1.03 4.99
CA ILE A 146 4.92 0.64 4.86
C ILE A 146 5.82 1.88 4.72
N VAL A 147 5.41 2.88 3.92
CA VAL A 147 6.16 4.15 3.78
C VAL A 147 6.27 4.88 5.11
N LEU A 148 5.18 4.98 5.88
CA LEU A 148 5.21 5.61 7.20
C LEU A 148 6.08 4.84 8.18
N SER A 149 6.01 3.51 8.17
CA SER A 149 6.87 2.63 8.96
C SER A 149 8.35 2.79 8.59
N LEU A 150 8.67 2.94 7.30
CA LEU A 150 10.02 3.24 6.82
C LEU A 150 10.50 4.59 7.35
N LEU A 151 9.69 5.64 7.28
CA LEU A 151 10.06 6.97 7.80
C LEU A 151 10.33 6.92 9.31
N LEU A 152 9.49 6.23 10.08
CA LEU A 152 9.70 6.02 11.52
C LEU A 152 10.98 5.22 11.79
N HIS A 153 11.24 4.17 11.01
CA HIS A 153 12.48 3.39 11.11
C HIS A 153 13.72 4.28 10.86
N LEU A 154 13.74 5.04 9.77
CA LEU A 154 14.85 5.94 9.41
C LEU A 154 15.13 7.00 10.48
N ALA A 155 14.09 7.43 11.21
CA ALA A 155 14.22 8.38 12.30
C ALA A 155 14.81 7.79 13.58
N ASN A 156 14.61 6.49 13.83
CA ASN A 156 15.00 5.83 15.07
C ASN A 156 15.37 4.37 14.83
N ILE A 157 16.52 4.19 14.18
CA ILE A 157 17.07 2.87 13.83
C ILE A 157 17.29 2.01 15.08
N SER A 158 17.75 2.62 16.18
CA SER A 158 18.01 1.93 17.46
C SER A 158 16.78 1.19 18.00
N ARG A 159 15.59 1.82 17.97
CA ARG A 159 14.34 1.18 18.41
C ARG A 159 13.90 0.01 17.53
N HIS A 160 14.22 0.02 16.25
CA HIS A 160 13.92 -1.09 15.36
C HIS A 160 14.90 -2.26 15.58
N LEU A 161 16.20 -1.97 15.72
CA LEU A 161 17.23 -2.98 15.98
C LEU A 161 17.04 -3.72 17.30
N GLU A 162 16.63 -3.01 18.37
CA GLU A 162 16.28 -3.61 19.67
C GLU A 162 15.13 -4.62 19.55
N LYS A 163 14.08 -4.30 18.78
CA LYS A 163 12.92 -5.19 18.59
C LYS A 163 13.22 -6.39 17.70
N MET A 164 14.20 -6.26 16.82
CA MET A 164 14.57 -7.28 15.85
C MET A 164 15.65 -8.25 16.37
N ASN A 165 16.17 -8.05 17.59
CA ASN A 165 17.33 -8.78 18.11
C ASN A 165 18.54 -8.78 17.14
N ARG A 166 18.72 -7.69 16.37
CA ARG A 166 19.81 -7.55 15.40
C ARG A 166 20.87 -6.59 15.93
N THR A 167 22.12 -7.03 15.97
CA THR A 167 23.28 -6.26 16.45
C THR A 167 24.19 -5.73 15.34
N THR A 168 23.94 -6.07 14.06
CA THR A 168 24.80 -5.74 12.94
C THR A 168 24.10 -4.89 11.88
N GLY A 169 24.77 -3.81 11.43
CA GLY A 169 24.41 -3.06 10.23
C GLY A 169 23.56 -1.80 10.41
N ALA A 170 23.77 -1.01 11.48
CA ALA A 170 23.09 0.28 11.69
C ALA A 170 23.57 1.38 10.71
N TRP A 171 23.39 1.19 9.41
CA TRP A 171 23.63 2.27 8.46
C TRP A 171 22.51 3.29 8.58
N ARG A 172 22.86 4.51 9.03
CA ARG A 172 21.91 5.61 9.08
C ARG A 172 21.65 6.12 7.67
N LEU A 173 20.63 5.55 7.03
CA LEU A 173 20.16 6.02 5.73
C LEU A 173 19.57 7.43 5.88
N ALA A 174 19.94 8.32 4.96
CA ALA A 174 19.38 9.66 4.90
C ALA A 174 17.88 9.59 4.58
N LYS A 175 17.08 10.51 5.12
CA LYS A 175 15.63 10.55 4.86
C LYS A 175 15.34 11.02 3.43
N PRO A 176 14.26 10.52 2.79
CA PRO A 176 13.87 11.01 1.48
C PRO A 176 13.51 12.50 1.55
N GLY A 177 13.53 13.15 0.39
CA GLY A 177 13.16 14.55 0.25
C GLY A 177 11.66 14.75 0.51
N MET A 178 10.81 13.83 0.06
CA MET A 178 9.35 13.95 0.16
C MET A 178 8.69 12.59 0.37
N ALA A 179 7.49 12.58 0.95
CA ALA A 179 6.60 11.44 0.93
C ALA A 179 5.24 11.80 0.33
N VAL A 180 4.66 10.90 -0.48
CA VAL A 180 3.31 11.03 -1.05
C VAL A 180 2.48 9.85 -0.57
N LEU A 181 1.37 10.12 0.10
CA LEU A 181 0.50 9.11 0.69
C LEU A 181 -0.90 9.25 0.11
N ILE A 182 -1.45 8.16 -0.41
CA ILE A 182 -2.80 8.11 -0.97
C ILE A 182 -3.64 7.18 -0.10
N SER A 183 -4.73 7.69 0.47
CA SER A 183 -5.66 6.94 1.32
C SER A 183 -4.92 6.10 2.38
N PRO A 184 -4.03 6.70 3.20
CA PRO A 184 -3.09 5.92 3.99
C PRO A 184 -3.76 5.15 5.13
N TRP A 185 -3.50 3.85 5.22
CA TRP A 185 -3.97 3.04 6.35
C TRP A 185 -3.05 3.18 7.57
N VAL A 186 -3.24 4.27 8.31
CA VAL A 186 -2.30 4.66 9.39
C VAL A 186 -2.51 3.89 10.69
N THR A 187 -3.75 3.49 11.01
CA THR A 187 -4.07 2.74 12.23
C THR A 187 -4.69 1.41 11.86
N LEU A 188 -3.96 0.30 12.04
CA LEU A 188 -4.39 -0.99 11.47
C LEU A 188 -5.66 -1.53 12.14
N VAL A 189 -5.77 -1.40 13.46
CA VAL A 189 -6.97 -1.78 14.20
C VAL A 189 -7.44 -0.59 15.01
N SER A 190 -8.66 -0.12 14.74
CA SER A 190 -9.25 1.03 15.39
C SER A 190 -10.75 0.84 15.58
N SER A 191 -11.26 1.30 16.73
CA SER A 191 -12.70 1.43 16.97
C SER A 191 -13.33 2.60 16.21
N ARG A 192 -12.50 3.46 15.58
CA ARG A 192 -12.97 4.58 14.77
C ARG A 192 -13.30 4.18 13.33
N HIS A 193 -12.88 3.01 12.87
CA HIS A 193 -13.22 2.50 11.55
C HIS A 193 -14.74 2.28 11.47
N GLN A 194 -15.44 3.11 10.70
CA GLN A 194 -16.88 3.06 10.53
C GLN A 194 -17.24 2.82 9.06
N ASN A 195 -17.94 1.72 8.80
CA ASN A 195 -18.40 1.41 7.44
C ASN A 195 -19.23 2.57 6.87
N THR A 196 -18.89 3.01 5.67
CA THR A 196 -19.68 4.00 4.92
C THR A 196 -20.47 3.33 3.80
N ALA A 197 -21.38 4.08 3.17
CA ALA A 197 -22.22 3.58 2.09
C ALA A 197 -21.53 3.58 0.71
N SER A 198 -20.26 3.94 0.64
CA SER A 198 -19.49 3.96 -0.61
C SER A 198 -18.09 3.42 -0.46
N ASP A 199 -17.58 3.25 0.76
CA ASP A 199 -16.29 2.61 0.95
C ASP A 199 -16.38 1.15 0.53
N TYR A 200 -15.34 0.77 -0.20
CA TYR A 200 -15.07 -0.59 -0.59
C TYR A 200 -14.63 -1.44 0.61
N LEU A 201 -13.81 -0.88 1.49
CA LEU A 201 -13.30 -1.56 2.68
C LEU A 201 -14.33 -1.46 3.81
N ASN A 202 -14.43 -2.55 4.57
CA ASN A 202 -15.22 -2.59 5.79
C ASN A 202 -14.32 -2.87 6.99
N THR A 203 -14.80 -2.52 8.18
CA THR A 203 -14.08 -2.65 9.44
C THR A 203 -13.57 -4.07 9.66
N GLU A 204 -14.39 -5.08 9.37
CA GLU A 204 -14.07 -6.49 9.61
C GLU A 204 -12.90 -6.94 8.73
N ASN A 205 -12.94 -6.63 7.43
CA ASN A 205 -11.89 -6.95 6.48
C ASN A 205 -10.59 -6.22 6.81
N LEU A 206 -10.64 -4.91 7.12
CA LEU A 206 -9.46 -4.17 7.58
C LEU A 206 -8.83 -4.83 8.80
N HIS A 207 -9.63 -5.15 9.83
CA HIS A 207 -9.10 -5.78 11.04
C HIS A 207 -8.59 -7.20 10.77
N ARG A 208 -9.16 -7.94 9.80
CA ARG A 208 -8.68 -9.25 9.36
C ARG A 208 -7.31 -9.13 8.69
N TYR A 209 -7.15 -8.22 7.72
CA TYR A 209 -5.86 -7.96 7.05
C TYR A 209 -4.80 -7.48 8.04
N ALA A 210 -5.18 -6.64 9.01
CA ALA A 210 -4.27 -6.14 10.04
C ALA A 210 -3.67 -7.26 10.87
N ARG A 211 -4.51 -8.24 11.26
CA ARG A 211 -4.06 -9.41 12.04
C ARG A 211 -3.21 -10.36 11.20
N GLN A 212 -3.54 -10.53 9.91
CA GLN A 212 -2.72 -11.32 8.99
C GLN A 212 -1.33 -10.71 8.81
N TYR A 213 -1.27 -9.40 8.58
CA TYR A 213 -0.04 -8.63 8.46
C TYR A 213 0.79 -8.64 9.75
N ALA A 214 0.16 -8.44 10.90
CA ALA A 214 0.85 -8.43 12.19
C ALA A 214 1.41 -9.80 12.58
N GLY A 215 0.74 -10.88 12.17
CA GLY A 215 1.00 -12.22 12.68
C GLY A 215 0.80 -12.30 14.20
N GLU A 216 1.59 -13.18 14.83
CA GLU A 216 1.44 -13.49 16.26
C GLU A 216 2.48 -12.78 17.15
N LYS A 217 3.55 -12.25 16.54
CA LYS A 217 4.75 -11.82 17.28
C LYS A 217 4.72 -10.35 17.68
N VAL A 218 3.95 -9.51 16.99
CA VAL A 218 3.96 -8.06 17.18
C VAL A 218 2.54 -7.57 17.48
N SER A 219 2.43 -6.67 18.45
CA SER A 219 1.14 -6.05 18.76
C SER A 219 0.66 -5.21 17.57
N VAL A 220 -0.64 -5.32 17.25
CA VAL A 220 -1.28 -4.45 16.25
C VAL A 220 -1.21 -2.95 16.59
N ASN A 221 -0.87 -2.62 17.84
CA ASN A 221 -0.68 -1.24 18.30
C ASN A 221 0.77 -0.75 18.22
N ASP A 222 1.71 -1.59 17.75
CA ASP A 222 3.12 -1.20 17.65
C ASP A 222 3.28 -0.03 16.64
N PRO A 223 3.93 1.07 17.01
CA PRO A 223 4.15 2.22 16.14
C PRO A 223 4.87 1.91 14.81
N LEU A 224 5.69 0.87 14.72
CA LEU A 224 6.35 0.51 13.45
C LEU A 224 5.47 -0.34 12.54
N LEU A 225 4.41 -0.94 13.08
CA LEU A 225 3.46 -1.75 12.33
C LEU A 225 2.18 -0.95 12.01
N SER A 226 1.76 -0.10 12.94
CA SER A 226 0.60 0.77 12.85
C SER A 226 1.01 2.22 13.17
N PRO A 227 1.61 2.94 12.21
CA PRO A 227 2.26 4.24 12.43
C PRO A 227 1.39 5.31 13.09
N GLY A 228 0.08 5.31 12.84
CA GLY A 228 -0.90 6.20 13.49
C GLY A 228 -0.94 6.06 15.01
N ASN A 229 -0.45 4.96 15.58
CA ASN A 229 -0.31 4.76 17.02
C ASN A 229 0.97 5.39 17.61
N CYS A 230 1.87 5.92 16.78
CA CYS A 230 3.03 6.66 17.24
C CYS A 230 2.62 8.03 17.79
N ARG A 231 2.58 8.17 19.13
CA ARG A 231 2.27 9.42 19.83
C ARG A 231 3.51 10.28 20.14
N ASP A 232 4.70 9.81 19.79
CA ASP A 232 5.95 10.52 20.03
C ASP A 232 6.18 11.59 18.96
N VAL A 233 5.89 12.85 19.30
CA VAL A 233 6.03 14.00 18.40
C VAL A 233 7.48 14.20 17.97
N SER A 234 8.44 13.91 18.84
CA SER A 234 9.87 14.05 18.51
C SER A 234 10.29 13.02 17.47
N TRP A 235 9.75 11.80 17.57
CA TRP A 235 9.95 10.75 16.58
C TRP A 235 9.39 11.16 15.21
N TRP A 236 8.15 11.66 15.16
CA TRP A 236 7.57 12.15 13.91
C TRP A 236 8.32 13.35 13.32
N LYS A 237 8.76 14.28 14.16
CA LYS A 237 9.59 15.42 13.73
C LYS A 237 10.90 14.93 13.09
N HIS A 238 11.51 13.91 13.66
CA HIS A 238 12.69 13.29 13.06
C HIS A 238 12.37 12.47 11.83
N ALA A 239 11.20 11.82 11.72
CA ALA A 239 10.78 11.02 10.56
C ALA A 239 10.36 11.85 9.35
N THR A 240 9.91 13.08 9.56
CA THR A 240 9.36 13.93 8.49
C THR A 240 10.42 14.27 7.43
N PRO A 241 10.16 14.03 6.14
CA PRO A 241 10.99 14.47 5.01
C PRO A 241 11.21 15.99 4.97
N SER A 242 12.33 16.44 4.39
CA SER A 242 12.69 17.86 4.36
C SER A 242 11.74 18.73 3.53
N LYS A 243 11.13 18.17 2.48
CA LYS A 243 10.15 18.83 1.60
C LYS A 243 8.71 18.51 1.98
N GLY A 244 8.49 17.81 3.09
CA GLY A 244 7.17 17.51 3.65
C GLY A 244 6.54 16.20 3.19
N ILE A 245 5.30 16.00 3.63
CA ILE A 245 4.46 14.84 3.32
C ILE A 245 3.19 15.36 2.67
N PHE A 246 2.88 14.87 1.47
CA PHE A 246 1.60 15.11 0.82
C PHE A 246 0.66 13.94 1.12
N VAL A 247 -0.58 14.24 1.51
CA VAL A 247 -1.60 13.25 1.83
C VAL A 247 -2.87 13.57 1.05
N ALA A 248 -3.39 12.59 0.33
CA ALA A 248 -4.71 12.64 -0.29
C ALA A 248 -5.54 11.45 0.21
N TYR A 249 -6.85 11.63 0.40
CA TYR A 249 -7.78 10.57 0.80
C TYR A 249 -9.21 10.95 0.36
N GLY A 250 -10.07 9.96 0.21
CA GLY A 250 -11.50 10.12 -0.06
C GLY A 250 -12.26 10.50 1.21
N ALA A 251 -13.25 11.39 1.07
CA ALA A 251 -14.05 11.86 2.21
C ALA A 251 -14.99 10.78 2.79
N GLU A 252 -15.29 9.75 2.01
CA GLU A 252 -16.17 8.65 2.39
C GLU A 252 -15.40 7.36 2.73
N GLU A 253 -14.08 7.46 2.96
CA GLU A 253 -13.26 6.35 3.44
C GLU A 253 -13.44 6.10 4.94
N ILE A 254 -13.22 4.86 5.36
CA ILE A 254 -13.42 4.28 6.70
C ILE A 254 -12.41 4.69 7.77
#